data_AF-A0A1H7QJR3-F1
#
_entry.id   AF-A0A1H7QJR3-F1
#
_cell.length_a   1.000
_cell.length_b   1.000
_cell.length_c   1.000
_cell.angle_alpha   90.00
_cell.angle_beta   90.00
_cell.angle_gamma   90.00
#
_symmetry.space_group_name_H-M   'P 1'
#
loop_
_entity.id
_entity.type
_entity.pdbx_description
1 polymer ?
#
loop_
_entity_poly.entity_id
_entity_poly.type
_entity_poly.pdbx_seq_one_letter_code
_entity_poly.pdbx_strand_id
1 'polypeptide(L)'
;MKFNFRDIYVSKELKFSVGIEEGMKQYYVSFLVPTHNRQSDYEIYYWLPASYLEYIYSEPEKIYPFILECDKGLHKEMEIDLT
;
A
#
# COMPACT_ATOMS: atom_id res chain seq x y z
N MET A 1 -10.37 15.05 3.20
CA MET A 1 -9.26 15.36 4.14
C MET A 1 -7.98 15.26 3.33
N LYS A 2 -7.01 16.18 3.46
CA LYS A 2 -5.79 16.11 2.61
C LYS A 2 -4.78 15.18 3.27
N PHE A 3 -4.62 13.97 2.74
CA PHE A 3 -3.58 13.04 3.16
C PHE A 3 -2.20 13.56 2.74
N ASN A 4 -1.19 13.28 3.57
CA ASN A 4 0.20 13.59 3.30
C ASN A 4 1.03 12.31 3.35
N PHE A 5 1.09 11.61 2.22
CA PHE A 5 1.80 10.34 2.08
C PHE A 5 3.28 10.56 1.82
N ARG A 6 4.12 9.78 2.50
CA ARG A 6 5.57 9.70 2.28
C ARG A 6 6.02 8.25 2.23
N ASP A 7 6.57 7.86 1.09
CA ASP A 7 7.16 6.54 0.92
C ASP A 7 8.43 6.38 1.76
N ILE A 8 8.57 5.19 2.34
CA ILE A 8 9.73 4.75 3.12
C ILE A 8 10.51 3.70 2.32
N TYR A 9 9.80 2.81 1.63
CA TYR A 9 10.37 1.75 0.82
C TYR A 9 9.60 1.60 -0.48
N VAL A 10 10.31 1.32 -1.57
CA VAL A 10 9.72 1.04 -2.89
C VAL A 10 10.39 -0.21 -3.46
N SER A 11 9.64 -1.28 -3.64
CA SER A 11 10.10 -2.45 -4.39
C SER A 11 9.76 -2.28 -5.86
N LYS A 12 10.79 -2.14 -6.71
CA LYS A 12 10.60 -2.10 -8.16
C LYS A 12 10.31 -3.49 -8.75
N GLU A 13 10.86 -4.53 -8.15
CA GLU A 13 10.67 -5.91 -8.58
C GLU A 13 9.24 -6.39 -8.29
N LEU A 14 8.79 -6.19 -7.05
CA LEU A 14 7.46 -6.59 -6.59
C LEU A 14 6.39 -5.52 -6.81
N LYS A 15 6.77 -4.35 -7.34
CA LYS A 15 5.89 -3.24 -7.75
C LYS A 15 4.92 -2.74 -6.67
N PHE A 16 5.43 -2.52 -5.47
CA PHE A 16 4.69 -1.91 -4.38
C PHE A 16 5.55 -0.92 -3.59
N SER A 17 4.90 -0.04 -2.84
CA SER A 17 5.52 0.85 -1.88
C SER A 17 5.01 0.58 -0.47
N VAL A 18 5.81 0.96 0.52
CA VAL A 18 5.41 1.08 1.93
C VAL A 18 5.73 2.51 2.35
N GLY A 19 4.80 3.16 3.03
CA GLY A 19 4.98 4.54 3.47
C GLY A 19 4.22 4.87 4.75
N ILE A 20 4.28 6.15 5.12
CA ILE A 20 3.56 6.71 6.26
C ILE A 20 2.72 7.89 5.81
N GLU A 21 1.48 7.95 6.29
CA GLU A 21 0.66 9.15 6.25
C GLU A 21 1.02 10.02 7.45
N GLU A 22 1.57 11.21 7.17
CA GLU A 22 2.22 12.04 8.18
C GLU A 22 1.24 12.73 9.14
N GLY A 23 -0.02 12.93 8.75
CA GLY A 23 -1.04 13.56 9.60
C GLY A 23 -1.52 12.66 10.73
N MET A 24 -1.85 11.41 10.42
CA MET A 24 -2.35 10.39 11.35
C MET A 24 -1.24 9.50 11.91
N LYS A 25 -0.02 9.59 11.34
CA LYS A 25 1.10 8.69 11.67
C LYS A 25 0.76 7.22 11.47
N GLN A 26 0.00 6.93 10.42
CA GLN A 26 -0.41 5.58 10.05
C GLN A 26 0.39 5.09 8.85
N TYR A 27 0.81 3.83 8.88
CA TYR A 27 1.54 3.23 7.78
C TYR A 27 0.59 2.71 6.72
N TYR A 28 1.01 2.80 5.47
CA TYR A 28 0.26 2.33 4.32
C TYR A 28 1.13 1.52 3.38
N VAL A 29 0.46 0.82 2.48
CA VAL A 29 1.05 0.25 1.28
C VAL A 29 0.35 0.80 0.06
N SER A 30 1.09 0.96 -1.03
CA SER A 30 0.50 1.29 -2.33
C SER A 30 1.00 0.35 -3.42
N PHE A 31 0.16 0.11 -4.41
CA PHE A 31 0.53 -0.65 -5.61
C PHE A 31 -0.34 -0.24 -6.79
N LEU A 32 0.13 -0.56 -7.99
CA LEU A 32 -0.56 -0.23 -9.24
C LEU A 32 -1.52 -1.35 -9.63
N VAL A 33 -2.79 -1.01 -9.82
CA VAL A 33 -3.80 -1.92 -10.36
C VAL A 33 -4.05 -1.57 -11.83
N PRO A 34 -3.89 -2.53 -12.76
CA PRO A 34 -4.20 -2.31 -14.15
C PRO A 34 -5.69 -2.07 -14.36
N THR A 35 -6.05 -1.04 -15.12
CA THR A 35 -7.45 -0.88 -15.55
C THR A 35 -7.84 -1.99 -16.52
N HIS A 36 -9.15 -2.33 -16.58
CA HIS A 36 -9.68 -3.34 -17.51
C HIS A 36 -9.32 -3.04 -18.98
N ASN A 37 -9.15 -1.77 -19.33
CA ASN A 37 -8.78 -1.33 -20.68
C ASN A 37 -7.26 -1.32 -20.91
N ARG A 38 -6.45 -1.62 -19.89
CA ARG A 38 -4.97 -1.61 -19.89
C ARG A 38 -4.33 -0.32 -20.43
N GLN A 39 -5.07 0.78 -20.42
CA GLN A 39 -4.59 2.08 -20.93
C GLN A 39 -3.92 2.92 -19.83
N SER A 40 -4.27 2.68 -18.57
CA SER A 40 -3.65 3.33 -17.42
C SER A 40 -3.65 2.39 -16.22
N ASP A 41 -2.68 2.58 -15.34
CA ASP A 41 -2.69 2.01 -14.00
C ASP A 41 -3.20 3.08 -13.04
N TYR A 42 -4.01 2.69 -12.05
CA TYR A 42 -4.29 3.56 -10.91
C TYR A 42 -3.56 3.02 -9.70
N GLU A 43 -3.05 3.94 -8.89
CA GLU A 43 -2.43 3.58 -7.63
C GLU A 43 -3.52 3.45 -6.57
N ILE A 44 -3.53 2.31 -5.90
CA ILE A 44 -4.42 2.01 -4.78
C ILE A 44 -3.61 2.00 -3.49
N TYR A 45 -4.25 2.37 -2.39
CA TYR A 45 -3.62 2.53 -1.09
C TYR A 45 -4.39 1.75 -0.03
N TYR A 46 -3.68 1.04 0.85
CA TYR A 46 -4.27 0.31 1.97
C TYR A 46 -3.53 0.66 3.26
N TRP A 47 -4.27 0.78 4.36
CA TRP A 47 -3.67 0.87 5.69
C TRP A 47 -2.94 -0.44 6.02
N LEU A 48 -1.72 -0.33 6.54
CA LEU A 48 -0.90 -1.48 6.88
C LEU A 48 -1.30 -2.03 8.27
N PRO A 49 -1.63 -3.31 8.40
CA PRO A 49 -1.99 -3.90 9.69
C PRO A 49 -0.81 -3.87 10.68
N ALA A 50 -1.15 -3.80 11.97
CA ALA A 50 -0.16 -3.75 13.05
C ALA A 50 0.83 -4.95 13.02
N SER A 51 0.38 -6.11 12.55
CA SER A 51 1.19 -7.33 12.41
C SER A 51 2.37 -7.20 11.45
N TYR A 52 2.34 -6.22 10.54
CA TYR A 52 3.39 -6.02 9.54
C TYR A 52 4.36 -4.89 9.89
N LEU A 53 4.13 -4.17 11.00
CA LEU A 53 4.94 -2.99 11.36
C LEU A 53 6.40 -3.33 11.63
N GLU A 54 6.68 -4.53 12.16
CA GLU A 54 8.05 -4.99 12.43
C GLU A 54 8.92 -5.15 11.17
N TYR A 55 8.27 -5.34 10.01
CA TYR A 55 8.96 -5.58 8.73
C TYR A 55 9.32 -4.30 7.98
N ILE A 56 8.71 -3.15 8.32
CA ILE A 56 8.81 -1.90 7.53
C ILE A 56 10.24 -1.43 7.31
N TYR A 57 11.12 -1.60 8.30
CA TYR A 57 12.51 -1.10 8.24
C TYR A 57 13.55 -2.22 8.15
N SER A 58 13.14 -3.47 8.36
CA SER A 58 14.04 -4.63 8.43
C SER A 58 13.94 -5.47 7.15
N GLU A 59 12.72 -5.92 6.82
CA GLU A 59 12.44 -6.85 5.72
C GLU A 59 11.13 -6.46 4.99
N PRO A 60 11.06 -5.29 4.32
CA PRO A 60 9.81 -4.75 3.77
C PRO A 60 9.13 -5.69 2.75
N GLU A 61 9.90 -6.54 2.10
CA GLU A 61 9.39 -7.54 1.15
C GLU A 61 8.48 -8.58 1.80
N LYS A 62 8.58 -8.82 3.12
CA LYS A 62 7.65 -9.67 3.88
C LYS A 62 6.22 -9.11 3.95
N ILE A 63 6.01 -7.86 3.54
CA ILE A 63 4.70 -7.22 3.43
C ILE A 63 3.99 -7.63 2.13
N TYR A 64 4.72 -8.14 1.13
CA TYR A 64 4.16 -8.49 -0.18
C TYR A 64 2.98 -9.48 -0.15
N PRO A 65 2.92 -10.50 0.73
CA PRO A 65 1.74 -11.34 0.86
C PRO A 65 0.45 -10.56 1.15
N PHE A 66 0.51 -9.52 1.99
CA PHE A 66 -0.63 -8.63 2.25
C PHE A 66 -1.06 -7.88 0.98
N ILE A 67 -0.11 -7.42 0.17
CA ILE A 67 -0.40 -6.77 -1.13
C ILE A 67 -1.21 -7.71 -2.04
N LEU A 68 -0.81 -8.97 -2.12
CA LEU A 68 -1.52 -9.98 -2.93
C LEU A 68 -2.93 -10.28 -2.41
N GLU A 69 -3.18 -10.11 -1.12
CA GLU A 69 -4.52 -10.25 -0.53
C GLU A 69 -5.38 -9.01 -0.82
N CYS A 70 -4.80 -7.80 -0.74
CA CYS A 70 -5.45 -6.55 -1.13
C CYS A 70 -5.85 -6.56 -2.62
N ASP A 71 -4.97 -6.99 -3.52
CA ASP A 71 -5.24 -7.10 -4.97
C ASP A 71 -6.40 -8.07 -5.28
N LYS A 72 -6.59 -9.09 -4.44
CA LYS A 72 -7.73 -10.02 -4.51
C LYS A 72 -9.01 -9.46 -3.87
N GLY A 73 -8.96 -8.26 -3.29
CA GLY A 73 -10.07 -7.61 -2.62
C GLY A 73 -10.45 -8.22 -1.26
N LEU A 74 -9.49 -8.84 -0.57
CA LEU A 74 -9.75 -9.49 0.74
C LEU A 74 -9.77 -8.52 1.92
N HIS A 75 -9.20 -7.31 1.75
CA HIS A 75 -9.03 -6.30 2.80
C HIS A 75 -9.65 -4.94 2.42
N LYS A 76 -10.78 -4.95 1.69
CA LYS A 76 -11.43 -3.72 1.18
C LYS A 76 -11.75 -2.71 2.27
N GLU A 77 -12.01 -3.16 3.48
CA GLU A 77 -12.24 -2.31 4.65
C GLU A 77 -11.01 -1.50 5.08
N MET A 78 -9.81 -1.89 4.62
CA MET A 78 -8.55 -1.19 4.88
C MET A 78 -8.13 -0.29 3.71
N GLU A 79 -8.89 -0.26 2.61
CA GLU A 79 -8.62 0.59 1.45
C GLU A 79 -8.79 2.06 1.82
N ILE A 80 -7.83 2.89 1.42
CA ILE A 80 -7.88 4.34 1.69
C ILE A 80 -8.64 5.01 0.56
N ASP A 81 -9.82 5.52 0.89
CA ASP A 81 -10.59 6.37 -0.01
C ASP A 81 -9.95 7.77 -0.11
N LEU A 82 -9.43 8.09 -1.29
CA LEU A 82 -8.78 9.37 -1.59
C LEU A 82 -9.74 10.45 -2.11
N THR A 83 -11.06 10.18 -2.15
CA THR A 83 -12.07 11.11 -2.66
C THR A 83 -12.44 12.25 -1.71
#